data_AF-A0A9D4DVS8-F1
#
_entry.id   AF-A0A9D4DVS8-F1
#
_cell.length_a   1.000
_cell.length_b   1.000
_cell.length_c   1.000
_cell.angle_alpha   90.00
_cell.angle_beta   90.00
_cell.angle_gamma   90.00
#
_symmetry.space_group_name_H-M   'P 1'
#
loop_
_entity.id
_entity.type
_entity.pdbx_description
1 polymer ?
#
loop_
_entity_poly.entity_id
_entity_poly.type
_entity_poly.pdbx_seq_one_letter_code
_entity_poly.pdbx_strand_id
1 'polypeptide(L)'
;MTNTLEEMGNPFLEECEDLLVLGTRDIADPKVANTMRNIEQIRKNHYQEYIRDRLDNRTNPLSDPIKQNKLHLFNRQESKVGAKDKQQISLLKQNCSLFSQLYVSCQVRDGNLIEFFRHENQAYPPSLSLFGQLRLGSKSDLLVPLEKIITSQTECPEIEALIIDGAVIVNMLKPRFCKTFEDYAKSCSTLY
;
A
#
# COMPACT_ATOMS: atom_id res chain seq x y z
N MET A 1 7.12 -3.89 -32.55
CA MET A 1 6.03 -2.90 -32.39
C MET A 1 4.90 -3.11 -33.38
N THR A 2 5.15 -3.62 -34.60
CA THR A 2 4.10 -3.90 -35.59
C THR A 2 3.19 -5.06 -35.19
N ASN A 3 3.75 -6.21 -34.77
CA ASN A 3 2.94 -7.39 -34.41
C ASN A 3 1.96 -7.13 -33.25
N THR A 4 2.37 -6.36 -32.23
CA THR A 4 1.51 -6.00 -31.09
C THR A 4 0.35 -5.09 -31.49
N LEU A 5 0.55 -4.18 -32.45
CA LEU A 5 -0.51 -3.31 -32.96
C LEU A 5 -1.46 -4.04 -33.94
N GLU A 6 -0.96 -5.06 -34.62
CA GLU A 6 -1.80 -5.94 -35.45
C GLU A 6 -2.65 -6.88 -34.60
N GLU A 7 -2.10 -7.48 -33.55
CA GLU A 7 -2.83 -8.35 -32.61
C GLU A 7 -3.82 -7.56 -31.72
N MET A 8 -3.40 -6.42 -31.19
CA MET A 8 -4.25 -5.59 -30.31
C MET A 8 -5.10 -4.58 -31.07
N GLY A 9 -5.07 -4.57 -32.41
CA GLY A 9 -5.72 -3.56 -33.23
C GLY A 9 -5.14 -2.15 -33.05
N ASN A 10 -5.35 -1.28 -34.04
CA ASN A 10 -4.91 0.11 -33.94
C ASN A 10 -5.87 0.89 -33.03
N PRO A 11 -5.43 1.33 -31.83
CA PRO A 11 -6.31 1.99 -30.88
C PRO A 11 -6.71 3.41 -31.29
N PHE A 12 -6.05 3.99 -32.30
CA PHE A 12 -6.42 5.29 -32.84
C PHE A 12 -7.56 5.24 -33.86
N LEU A 13 -7.97 4.03 -34.28
CA LEU A 13 -9.13 3.82 -35.16
C LEU A 13 -10.40 3.48 -34.38
N GLU A 14 -10.28 3.20 -33.08
CA GLU A 14 -11.39 2.79 -32.23
C GLU A 14 -12.03 4.04 -31.61
N GLU A 15 -13.25 4.37 -32.06
CA GLU A 15 -14.05 5.42 -31.44
C GLU A 15 -14.71 4.87 -30.16
N CYS A 16 -14.01 5.00 -29.04
CA CYS A 16 -14.55 4.63 -27.73
C CYS A 16 -14.75 5.87 -26.87
N GLU A 17 -15.94 6.02 -26.28
CA GLU A 17 -16.20 7.09 -25.30
C GLU A 17 -15.47 6.84 -23.98
N ASP A 18 -15.17 5.59 -23.67
CA ASP A 18 -14.57 5.19 -22.41
C ASP A 18 -13.09 5.56 -22.32
N LEU A 19 -12.65 5.81 -21.08
CA LEU A 19 -11.26 6.12 -20.80
C LEU A 19 -10.49 4.81 -20.58
N LEU A 20 -9.71 4.40 -21.59
CA LEU A 20 -9.07 3.08 -21.65
C LEU A 20 -7.55 3.15 -21.50
N VAL A 21 -6.95 2.10 -20.95
CA VAL A 21 -5.51 1.87 -21.00
C VAL A 21 -5.14 1.13 -22.29
N LEU A 22 -4.36 1.76 -23.16
CA LEU A 22 -4.03 1.21 -24.50
C LEU A 22 -3.38 -0.19 -24.47
N GLY A 23 -2.58 -0.49 -23.45
CA GLY A 23 -1.84 -1.75 -23.33
C GLY A 23 -2.64 -2.93 -22.76
N THR A 24 -3.71 -2.67 -22.00
CA THR A 24 -4.52 -3.72 -21.35
C THR A 24 -5.98 -3.72 -21.78
N ARG A 25 -6.42 -2.65 -22.46
CA ARG A 25 -7.83 -2.34 -22.76
C ARG A 25 -8.71 -2.24 -21.52
N ASP A 26 -8.10 -2.04 -20.34
CA ASP A 26 -8.85 -1.85 -19.10
C ASP A 26 -9.57 -0.50 -19.11
N ILE A 27 -10.84 -0.53 -18.72
CA ILE A 27 -11.69 0.65 -18.59
C ILE A 27 -11.44 1.30 -17.24
N ALA A 28 -11.17 2.61 -17.23
CA ALA A 28 -11.02 3.38 -16.00
C ALA A 28 -12.34 3.46 -15.23
N ASP A 29 -12.26 3.56 -13.91
CA ASP A 29 -13.43 3.75 -13.04
C ASP A 29 -14.26 4.97 -13.53
N PRO A 30 -15.60 4.85 -13.62
CA PRO A 30 -16.47 5.92 -14.10
C PRO A 30 -16.27 7.25 -13.36
N LYS A 31 -15.93 7.23 -12.07
CA LYS A 31 -15.62 8.43 -11.28
C LYS A 31 -14.36 9.13 -11.78
N VAL A 32 -13.34 8.35 -12.16
CA VAL A 32 -12.09 8.87 -12.72
C VAL A 32 -12.34 9.44 -14.11
N ALA A 33 -13.05 8.71 -14.96
CA ALA A 33 -13.43 9.16 -16.30
C ALA A 33 -14.22 10.48 -16.24
N ASN A 34 -15.24 10.55 -15.38
CA ASN A 34 -16.05 11.75 -15.19
C ASN A 34 -15.23 12.93 -14.65
N THR A 35 -14.29 12.67 -13.74
CA THR A 35 -13.37 13.70 -13.23
C THR A 35 -12.50 14.26 -14.35
N MET A 36 -11.92 13.40 -15.19
CA MET A 36 -11.06 13.82 -16.30
C MET A 36 -11.82 14.61 -17.35
N ARG A 37 -13.04 14.18 -17.71
CA ARG A 37 -13.91 14.91 -18.65
C ARG A 37 -14.23 16.33 -18.16
N ASN A 38 -14.42 16.51 -16.85
CA ASN A 38 -14.85 17.79 -16.28
C ASN A 38 -13.71 18.61 -15.65
N ILE A 39 -12.46 18.15 -15.71
CA ILE A 39 -11.35 18.76 -14.95
C ILE A 39 -11.14 20.23 -15.30
N GLU A 40 -11.33 20.59 -16.57
CA GLU A 40 -11.19 21.96 -17.03
C GLU A 40 -12.29 22.87 -16.46
N GLN A 41 -13.53 22.39 -16.44
CA GLN A 41 -14.66 23.13 -15.88
C GLN A 41 -14.51 23.30 -14.37
N ILE A 42 -14.08 22.26 -13.66
CA ILE A 42 -13.78 22.29 -12.23
C ILE A 42 -12.71 23.37 -11.96
N ARG A 43 -11.63 23.39 -12.75
CA ARG A 43 -10.58 24.41 -12.65
C ARG A 43 -11.11 25.83 -12.85
N LYS A 44 -11.93 26.05 -13.89
CA LYS A 44 -12.54 27.36 -14.19
C LYS A 44 -13.41 27.86 -13.03
N ASN A 45 -14.25 26.99 -12.49
CA ASN A 45 -15.11 27.32 -11.36
C ASN A 45 -14.31 27.73 -10.13
N HIS A 46 -13.26 26.97 -9.76
CA HIS A 46 -12.39 27.32 -8.63
C HIS A 46 -11.65 28.65 -8.81
N TYR A 47 -11.20 28.92 -10.04
CA TYR A 47 -10.57 30.20 -10.33
C TYR A 47 -11.56 31.36 -10.14
N GLN A 48 -12.76 31.24 -10.71
CA GLN A 48 -13.79 32.27 -10.58
C GLN A 48 -14.21 32.51 -9.12
N GLU A 49 -14.38 31.43 -8.35
CA GLU A 49 -14.68 31.50 -6.92
C GLU A 49 -13.56 32.21 -6.15
N TYR A 50 -12.29 31.91 -6.45
CA TYR A 50 -11.15 32.57 -5.82
C TYR A 50 -11.12 34.08 -6.10
N ILE A 51 -11.28 34.49 -7.37
CA ILE A 51 -11.32 35.90 -7.77
C ILE A 51 -12.46 36.61 -7.04
N ARG A 52 -13.67 36.04 -7.13
CA ARG A 52 -14.86 36.62 -6.51
C ARG A 52 -14.70 36.79 -5.00
N ASP A 53 -14.26 35.76 -4.30
CA ASP A 53 -14.28 35.76 -2.84
C ASP A 53 -13.10 36.54 -2.24
N ARG A 54 -11.92 36.53 -2.89
CA ARG A 54 -10.72 37.19 -2.34
C ARG A 54 -10.45 38.56 -2.92
N LEU A 55 -10.76 38.82 -4.19
CA LEU A 55 -10.47 40.09 -4.86
C LEU A 55 -11.69 41.01 -4.89
N ASP A 56 -12.84 40.50 -5.33
CA ASP A 56 -14.04 41.32 -5.53
C ASP A 56 -14.75 41.59 -4.18
N ASN A 57 -15.18 40.51 -3.51
CA ASN A 57 -15.96 40.60 -2.27
C ASN A 57 -15.09 40.75 -1.02
N ARG A 58 -13.79 40.38 -1.11
CA ARG A 58 -12.80 40.43 -0.02
C ARG A 58 -13.29 39.75 1.27
N THR A 59 -14.07 38.68 1.14
CA THR A 59 -14.63 37.93 2.28
C THR A 59 -13.56 37.09 2.96
N ASN A 60 -12.55 36.64 2.22
CA ASN A 60 -11.46 35.82 2.74
C ASN A 60 -10.08 36.49 2.48
N PRO A 61 -9.18 36.59 3.48
CA PRO A 61 -7.83 37.17 3.33
C PRO A 61 -6.96 36.49 2.28
N LEU A 62 -6.19 37.21 1.48
CA LEU A 62 -5.32 36.60 0.45
C LEU A 62 -4.33 35.56 1.02
N SER A 63 -3.96 35.69 2.29
CA SER A 63 -3.02 34.84 3.01
C SER A 63 -3.57 33.48 3.43
N ASP A 64 -4.88 33.24 3.40
CA ASP A 64 -5.38 31.95 3.89
C ASP A 64 -4.95 30.79 2.98
N PRO A 65 -4.70 29.61 3.56
CA PRO A 65 -4.40 28.41 2.79
C PRO A 65 -5.51 28.08 1.78
N ILE A 66 -5.10 27.74 0.55
CA ILE A 66 -6.00 27.17 -0.45
C ILE A 66 -6.11 25.67 -0.22
N LYS A 67 -7.34 25.18 -0.04
CA LYS A 67 -7.61 23.76 0.17
C LYS A 67 -7.30 22.96 -1.10
N GLN A 68 -6.61 21.84 -0.94
CA GLN A 68 -6.37 20.91 -2.05
C GLN A 68 -7.65 20.19 -2.46
N ASN A 69 -7.84 20.03 -3.78
CA ASN A 69 -8.96 19.30 -4.34
C ASN A 69 -8.77 17.80 -4.21
N LYS A 70 -9.80 17.11 -3.71
CA LYS A 70 -9.83 15.65 -3.52
C LYS A 70 -10.50 14.95 -4.71
N LEU A 71 -9.95 15.15 -5.90
CA LEU A 71 -10.47 14.55 -7.14
C LEU A 71 -10.17 13.04 -7.21
N HIS A 72 -11.04 12.29 -7.90
CA HIS A 72 -10.82 10.88 -8.19
C HIS A 72 -9.91 10.79 -9.43
N LEU A 73 -8.61 10.62 -9.20
CA LEU A 73 -7.59 10.46 -10.25
C LEU A 73 -7.01 9.04 -10.20
N PHE A 74 -6.29 8.63 -11.24
CA PHE A 74 -5.72 7.28 -11.37
C PHE A 74 -4.85 6.82 -10.19
N ASN A 75 -4.16 7.74 -9.51
CA ASN A 75 -3.31 7.40 -8.35
C ASN A 75 -4.11 7.27 -7.04
N ARG A 76 -5.38 7.66 -7.03
CA ARG A 76 -6.24 7.53 -5.85
C ARG A 76 -6.91 6.17 -5.90
N GLN A 77 -6.15 5.12 -5.59
CA GLN A 77 -6.75 3.90 -5.02
C GLN A 77 -7.65 4.37 -3.88
N GLU A 78 -8.93 4.02 -3.91
CA GLU A 78 -9.83 4.36 -2.81
C GLU A 78 -9.18 3.90 -1.49
N SER A 79 -8.77 4.88 -0.69
CA SER A 79 -7.96 4.61 0.49
C SER A 79 -8.83 3.83 1.50
N LYS A 80 -8.40 2.59 1.76
CA LYS A 80 -8.77 1.71 2.87
C LYS A 80 -10.23 1.23 2.86
N VAL A 81 -10.41 0.08 2.23
CA VAL A 81 -11.53 -0.84 2.48
C VAL A 81 -11.55 -1.20 3.97
N GLY A 82 -12.43 -0.57 4.75
CA GLY A 82 -12.79 -0.98 6.11
C GLY A 82 -11.71 -0.92 7.20
N ALA A 83 -12.15 -0.89 8.46
CA ALA A 83 -11.28 -1.25 9.58
C ALA A 83 -10.78 -2.70 9.38
N LYS A 84 -9.53 -3.00 9.75
CA LYS A 84 -8.93 -4.34 9.61
C LYS A 84 -9.87 -5.47 10.09
N ASP A 85 -10.62 -5.21 11.16
CA ASP A 85 -11.58 -6.15 11.74
C ASP A 85 -12.74 -6.46 10.79
N LYS A 86 -13.26 -5.46 10.07
CA LYS A 86 -14.32 -5.67 9.06
C LYS A 86 -13.82 -6.52 7.90
N GLN A 87 -12.56 -6.35 7.49
CA GLN A 87 -11.95 -7.15 6.44
C GLN A 87 -11.70 -8.60 6.90
N GLN A 88 -11.24 -8.79 8.15
CA GLN A 88 -11.08 -10.13 8.74
C GLN A 88 -12.42 -10.87 8.83
N ILE A 89 -13.49 -10.20 9.26
CA ILE A 89 -14.84 -10.78 9.32
C ILE A 89 -15.31 -11.16 7.91
N SER A 90 -15.07 -10.32 6.90
CA SER A 90 -15.42 -10.62 5.51
C SER A 90 -14.68 -11.85 4.97
N LEU A 91 -13.36 -11.93 5.22
CA LEU A 91 -12.54 -13.07 4.83
C LEU A 91 -13.02 -14.37 5.49
N LEU A 92 -13.34 -14.30 6.79
CA LEU A 92 -13.84 -15.44 7.55
C LEU A 92 -15.18 -15.94 6.99
N LYS A 93 -16.10 -15.03 6.63
CA LYS A 93 -17.37 -15.39 6.00
C LYS A 93 -17.17 -16.08 4.64
N GLN A 94 -16.26 -15.56 3.83
CA GLN A 94 -15.94 -16.15 2.52
C GLN A 94 -15.35 -17.55 2.68
N ASN A 95 -14.38 -17.73 3.58
CA ASN A 95 -13.80 -19.03 3.91
C ASN A 95 -14.87 -20.00 4.42
N CYS A 96 -15.75 -19.55 5.31
CA CYS A 96 -16.84 -20.37 5.84
C CYS A 96 -17.77 -20.84 4.71
N SER A 97 -18.17 -19.94 3.80
CA SER A 97 -18.96 -20.31 2.61
C SER A 97 -18.26 -21.35 1.74
N LEU A 98 -16.98 -21.17 1.47
CA LEU A 98 -16.19 -22.13 0.67
C LEU A 98 -16.14 -23.49 1.35
N PHE A 99 -15.87 -23.55 2.66
CA PHE A 99 -15.82 -24.79 3.41
C PHE A 99 -17.18 -25.48 3.50
N SER A 100 -18.27 -24.73 3.64
CA SER A 100 -19.62 -25.30 3.60
C SER A 100 -19.94 -25.92 2.25
N GLN A 101 -19.60 -25.23 1.15
CA GLN A 101 -19.78 -25.76 -0.20
C GLN A 101 -18.91 -27.01 -0.44
N LEU A 102 -17.65 -26.98 0.00
CA LEU A 102 -16.74 -28.12 -0.07
C LEU A 102 -17.31 -29.31 0.71
N TYR A 103 -17.76 -29.10 1.95
CA TYR A 103 -18.35 -30.13 2.79
C TYR A 103 -19.54 -30.80 2.09
N VAL A 104 -20.49 -30.02 1.55
CA VAL A 104 -21.63 -30.55 0.80
C VAL A 104 -21.17 -31.30 -0.45
N SER A 105 -20.18 -30.78 -1.18
CA SER A 105 -19.66 -31.43 -2.38
C SER A 105 -19.00 -32.79 -2.08
N CYS A 106 -18.28 -32.90 -0.97
CA CYS A 106 -17.64 -34.13 -0.52
C CYS A 106 -18.65 -35.19 -0.05
N GLN A 107 -19.83 -34.78 0.43
CA GLN A 107 -20.91 -35.71 0.79
C GLN A 107 -21.57 -36.33 -0.45
N VAL A 108 -21.62 -35.60 -1.57
CA VAL A 108 -22.29 -36.03 -2.81
C VAL A 108 -21.33 -36.75 -3.75
N ARG A 109 -20.06 -36.35 -3.74
CA ARG A 109 -19.00 -36.85 -4.61
C ARG A 109 -17.84 -37.17 -3.70
N ASP A 110 -17.46 -38.44 -3.60
CA ASP A 110 -16.43 -38.96 -2.70
C ASP A 110 -15.10 -38.18 -2.85
N GLY A 111 -15.02 -37.06 -2.14
CA GLY A 111 -14.16 -35.94 -2.49
C GLY A 111 -12.85 -36.04 -1.74
N ASN A 112 -11.73 -36.07 -2.47
CA ASN A 112 -10.42 -36.18 -1.85
C ASN A 112 -9.95 -34.82 -1.28
N LEU A 113 -10.16 -34.62 0.02
CA LEU A 113 -9.72 -33.43 0.74
C LEU A 113 -8.20 -33.25 0.73
N ILE A 114 -7.42 -34.34 0.71
CA ILE A 114 -5.95 -34.27 0.67
C ILE A 114 -5.49 -33.57 -0.62
N GLU A 115 -6.06 -33.96 -1.76
CA GLU A 115 -5.73 -33.36 -3.05
C GLU A 115 -6.23 -31.92 -3.14
N PHE A 116 -7.40 -31.61 -2.58
CA PHE A 116 -7.93 -30.25 -2.55
C PHE A 116 -7.02 -29.29 -1.75
N PHE A 117 -6.55 -29.69 -0.56
CA PHE A 117 -5.67 -28.86 0.27
C PHE A 117 -4.20 -28.87 -0.16
N ARG A 118 -3.84 -29.67 -1.16
CA ARG A 118 -2.48 -29.70 -1.72
C ARG A 118 -2.11 -28.39 -2.41
N HIS A 119 -3.11 -27.64 -2.89
CA HIS A 119 -2.93 -26.39 -3.60
C HIS A 119 -3.67 -25.23 -2.91
N GLU A 120 -3.25 -24.02 -3.21
CA GLU A 120 -3.83 -22.80 -2.66
C GLU A 120 -5.15 -22.51 -3.39
N ASN A 121 -6.28 -22.67 -2.70
CA ASN A 121 -7.62 -22.58 -3.30
C ASN A 121 -8.20 -21.16 -3.38
N GLN A 122 -7.37 -20.15 -3.15
CA GLN A 122 -7.78 -18.74 -3.19
C GLN A 122 -7.28 -18.09 -4.49
N ALA A 123 -8.04 -17.13 -5.01
CA ALA A 123 -7.66 -16.37 -6.21
C ALA A 123 -6.31 -15.65 -6.06
N TYR A 124 -5.91 -15.35 -4.81
CA TYR A 124 -4.63 -14.75 -4.48
C TYR A 124 -3.99 -15.53 -3.33
N PRO A 125 -2.71 -15.89 -3.42
CA PRO A 125 -2.00 -16.59 -2.36
C PRO A 125 -2.00 -15.81 -1.03
N PRO A 126 -2.50 -16.36 0.10
CA PRO A 126 -2.26 -15.79 1.43
C PRO A 126 -0.79 -15.49 1.77
N SER A 127 0.14 -16.20 1.12
CA SER A 127 1.57 -15.94 1.24
C SER A 127 1.99 -14.58 0.66
N LEU A 128 1.30 -14.11 -0.40
CA LEU A 128 1.63 -12.90 -1.15
C LEU A 128 0.58 -11.79 -1.04
N SER A 129 -0.64 -12.09 -0.60
CA SER A 129 -1.77 -11.16 -0.57
C SER A 129 -2.50 -11.20 0.77
N LEU A 130 -2.90 -10.03 1.24
CA LEU A 130 -3.75 -9.86 2.41
C LEU A 130 -4.91 -8.91 2.04
N PHE A 131 -6.14 -9.42 2.11
CA PHE A 131 -7.36 -8.68 1.74
C PHE A 131 -7.37 -8.15 0.29
N GLY A 132 -6.79 -8.92 -0.65
CA GLY A 132 -6.72 -8.52 -2.06
C GLY A 132 -5.65 -7.47 -2.37
N GLN A 133 -4.79 -7.14 -1.39
CA GLN A 133 -3.64 -6.27 -1.58
C GLN A 133 -2.35 -7.07 -1.39
N LEU A 134 -1.29 -6.69 -2.10
CA LEU A 134 0.02 -7.31 -1.92
C LEU A 134 0.44 -7.20 -0.44
N ARG A 135 0.83 -8.32 0.14
CA ARG A 135 1.31 -8.41 1.51
C ARG A 135 2.69 -7.77 1.57
N LEU A 136 2.72 -6.50 1.96
CA LEU A 136 3.95 -5.76 2.22
C LEU A 136 4.42 -6.10 3.65
N GLY A 137 5.58 -6.76 3.74
CA GLY A 137 6.28 -6.96 5.01
C GLY A 137 7.06 -5.72 5.45
N SER A 138 7.41 -5.68 6.73
CA SER A 138 8.41 -4.75 7.26
C SER A 138 9.81 -5.32 7.07
N LYS A 139 10.84 -4.46 6.96
CA LYS A 139 12.24 -4.91 6.92
C LYS A 139 12.60 -5.80 8.12
N SER A 140 11.92 -5.62 9.26
CA SER A 140 12.06 -6.46 10.46
C SER A 140 11.61 -7.92 10.26
N ASP A 141 10.69 -8.18 9.33
CA ASP A 141 10.17 -9.53 9.07
C ASP A 141 11.26 -10.44 8.46
N LEU A 142 12.32 -9.83 7.91
CA LEU A 142 13.50 -10.53 7.38
C LEU A 142 14.49 -10.94 8.46
N LEU A 143 14.44 -10.36 9.66
CA LEU A 143 15.42 -10.63 10.72
C LEU A 143 15.33 -12.09 11.20
N VAL A 144 14.12 -12.61 11.40
CA VAL A 144 13.92 -13.98 11.89
C VAL A 144 14.44 -15.05 10.91
N PRO A 145 14.18 -14.96 9.59
CA PRO A 145 14.84 -15.82 8.61
C PRO A 145 16.36 -15.67 8.58
N LEU A 146 16.87 -14.44 8.65
CA LEU A 146 18.31 -14.16 8.57
C LEU A 146 19.07 -14.71 9.79
N GLU A 147 18.51 -14.58 10.99
CA GLU A 147 19.07 -15.15 12.22
C GLU A 147 19.21 -16.68 12.13
N LYS A 148 18.28 -17.36 11.45
CA LYS A 148 18.35 -18.82 11.25
C LYS A 148 19.42 -19.25 10.24
N ILE A 149 19.82 -18.35 9.34
CA ILE A 149 20.87 -18.60 8.35
C ILE A 149 22.25 -18.38 8.96
N ILE A 150 22.36 -17.50 9.96
CA ILE A 150 23.60 -17.23 10.67
C ILE A 150 23.83 -18.35 11.69
N THR A 151 24.84 -19.20 11.43
CA THR A 151 25.37 -20.08 12.47
C THR A 151 26.14 -19.20 13.46
N SER A 152 25.66 -19.07 14.68
CA SER A 152 26.34 -18.30 15.72
C SER A 152 27.74 -18.86 15.94
N GLN A 153 28.76 -18.17 15.45
CA GLN A 153 30.15 -18.42 15.81
C GLN A 153 30.36 -17.85 17.21
N THR A 154 30.20 -18.72 18.20
CA THR A 154 30.40 -18.39 19.62
C THR A 154 31.84 -18.66 20.04
N GLU A 155 32.81 -18.06 19.36
CA GLU A 155 34.15 -17.91 19.92
C GLU A 155 34.52 -16.43 19.81
N CYS A 156 34.12 -15.67 20.82
CA CYS A 156 34.65 -14.33 21.01
C CYS A 156 36.10 -14.51 21.49
N PRO A 157 37.13 -14.10 20.72
CA PRO A 157 38.50 -14.10 21.24
C PRO A 157 38.56 -13.21 22.48
N GLU A 158 39.59 -13.35 23.32
CA GLU A 158 39.81 -12.42 24.42
C GLU A 158 40.15 -11.03 23.83
N ILE A 159 39.20 -10.10 23.92
CA ILE A 159 39.31 -8.77 23.29
C ILE A 159 39.85 -7.78 24.32
N GLU A 160 41.03 -7.21 24.07
CA GLU A 160 41.61 -6.14 24.89
C GLU A 160 40.98 -4.75 24.58
N ALA A 161 40.39 -4.56 23.39
CA ALA A 161 39.73 -3.31 23.01
C ALA A 161 38.53 -3.54 22.08
N LEU A 162 37.39 -2.93 22.42
CA LEU A 162 36.15 -2.97 21.62
C LEU A 162 35.96 -1.62 20.90
N ILE A 163 35.95 -1.65 19.57
CA ILE A 163 35.64 -0.47 18.75
C ILE A 163 34.17 -0.55 18.35
N ILE A 164 33.39 0.45 18.73
CA ILE A 164 31.97 0.57 18.41
C ILE A 164 31.77 1.82 17.55
N ASP A 165 31.00 1.69 16.46
CA ASP A 165 30.57 2.83 15.65
C ASP A 165 29.57 3.71 16.44
N GLY A 166 29.70 5.03 16.34
CA GLY A 166 28.84 5.98 17.04
C GLY A 166 27.35 5.81 16.71
N ALA A 167 27.02 5.42 15.48
CA ALA A 167 25.64 5.12 15.10
C ALA A 167 25.05 3.92 15.86
N VAL A 168 25.89 2.93 16.20
CA VAL A 168 25.48 1.76 16.98
C VAL A 168 25.18 2.16 18.42
N ILE A 169 25.99 3.04 19.02
CA ILE A 169 25.77 3.56 20.37
C ILE A 169 24.43 4.32 20.46
N VAL A 170 24.14 5.17 19.47
CA VAL A 170 22.85 5.88 19.39
C VAL A 170 21.67 4.89 19.30
N ASN A 171 21.81 3.79 18.57
CA ASN A 171 20.75 2.78 18.50
C ASN A 171 20.61 1.92 19.78
N MET A 172 21.72 1.65 20.48
CA MET A 172 21.71 0.91 21.75
C MET A 172 21.11 1.75 22.88
N LEU A 173 21.42 3.04 22.93
CA LEU A 173 20.96 3.96 23.97
C LEU A 173 19.60 4.55 23.59
N LYS A 174 18.53 3.97 24.12
CA LYS A 174 17.20 4.56 23.97
C LYS A 174 17.14 5.90 24.73
N PRO A 175 16.61 6.99 24.15
CA PRO A 175 16.55 8.32 24.77
C PRO A 175 15.47 8.43 25.85
N ARG A 176 15.35 7.42 26.74
CA ARG A 176 14.23 7.27 27.68
C ARG A 176 14.15 8.39 28.72
N PHE A 177 15.26 9.06 29.02
CA PHE A 177 15.32 10.10 30.07
C PHE A 177 15.85 11.45 29.57
N CYS A 178 16.13 11.58 28.27
CA CYS A 178 16.66 12.80 27.68
C CYS A 178 15.50 13.67 27.19
N LYS A 179 15.44 14.93 27.64
CA LYS A 179 14.37 15.86 27.25
C LYS A 179 14.69 16.60 25.95
N THR A 180 15.97 16.74 25.64
CA THR A 180 16.46 17.44 24.45
C THR A 180 17.51 16.61 23.71
N PHE A 181 17.75 16.95 22.44
CA PHE A 181 18.82 16.36 21.65
C PHE A 181 20.20 16.62 22.28
N GLU A 182 20.40 17.78 22.89
CA GLU A 182 21.64 18.14 23.57
C GLU A 182 21.88 17.25 24.81
N ASP A 183 20.83 17.01 25.62
CA ASP A 183 20.92 16.10 26.77
C ASP A 183 21.25 14.67 26.32
N TYR A 184 20.68 14.25 25.19
CA TYR A 184 20.94 12.93 24.61
C TYR A 184 22.35 12.81 24.06
N ALA A 185 22.82 13.82 23.32
CA ALA A 185 24.18 13.86 22.79
C ALA A 185 25.20 13.82 23.92
N LYS A 186 25.00 14.61 24.98
CA LYS A 186 25.82 14.54 26.20
C LYS A 186 25.82 13.14 26.80
N SER A 187 24.64 12.51 26.95
CA SER A 187 24.56 11.14 27.50
C SER A 187 25.30 10.09 26.67
N CYS A 188 25.36 10.25 25.34
CA CYS A 188 26.13 9.37 24.47
C CYS A 188 27.64 9.64 24.57
N SER A 189 28.03 10.90 24.76
CA SER A 189 29.43 11.30 24.87
C SER A 189 30.08 10.93 26.20
N THR A 190 29.32 10.79 27.30
CA THR A 190 29.88 10.39 28.62
C THR A 190 30.30 8.92 28.71
N LEU A 191 30.10 8.13 27.65
CA LEU A 191 30.49 6.72 27.58
C LEU A 191 31.89 6.50 26.99
N TYR A 192 32.58 7.57 26.61
CA TYR A 192 33.99 7.61 26.22
C TYR A 192 34.79 8.45 27.23
#